data_AF-A0A974PQE4-F1
#
_entry.id   AF-A0A974PQE4-F1
#
_cell.length_a   1.000
_cell.length_b   1.000
_cell.length_c   1.000
_cell.angle_alpha   90.00
_cell.angle_beta   90.00
_cell.angle_gamma   90.00
#
_symmetry.space_group_name_H-M   'P 1'
#
loop_
_entity.id
_entity.type
_entity.pdbx_description
1 polymer ?
#
loop_
_entity_poly.entity_id
_entity_poly.type
_entity_poly.pdbx_seq_one_letter_code
_entity_poly.pdbx_strand_id
1 'polypeptide(L)'
;MATDLHAFFEGSYLGDRARLAPTARLECKICWHVYDPAEGCETWQVPAGTPFNALPDHWRCPVCDGAREQFMVLDGGAPDLPAVARAAPVDPHLEAQLKDMPGVFEATFREIHSGKMKGVPFVNETLGVKALGFRIHEGRVLGVLVTPWFMNLVLLPGADDDWSGLRTGDKELIDFPSGAYEFLAATRPETGPYKACSLFSPMFDFSSMLQAVETAEAVLPALLDPANREDGTRSAEIRRRAEAEAAALAAAEEAAAAAATAPHPAAPVEMSRRAVFLGPRADGAQGNVLAAQPDGAA
;
A
#
# COMPACT_ATOMS: atom_id res chain seq x y z
N MET A 1 35.13 9.16 37.52
CA MET A 1 34.17 8.35 38.30
C MET A 1 33.38 7.52 37.31
N ALA A 2 33.25 6.23 37.60
CA ALA A 2 33.07 5.15 36.64
C ALA A 2 31.81 5.27 35.76
N THR A 3 32.02 4.97 34.49
CA THR A 3 31.04 4.81 33.42
C THR A 3 30.03 3.72 33.78
N ASP A 4 28.75 4.08 33.79
CA ASP A 4 27.64 3.17 34.03
C ASP A 4 27.45 2.27 32.80
N LEU A 5 28.05 1.09 32.85
CA LEU A 5 28.20 0.15 31.73
C LEU A 5 27.18 -1.00 31.84
N HIS A 6 25.95 -0.69 32.27
CA HIS A 6 24.84 -1.63 32.41
C HIS A 6 23.58 -1.23 31.62
N ALA A 7 23.75 -0.51 30.51
CA ALA A 7 22.68 -0.31 29.53
C ALA A 7 22.47 -1.54 28.62
N PHE A 8 22.25 -2.72 29.21
CA PHE A 8 21.89 -3.92 28.46
C PHE A 8 20.68 -4.60 29.10
N PHE A 9 19.59 -4.61 28.31
CA PHE A 9 18.33 -5.32 28.52
C PHE A 9 17.24 -4.52 29.28
N GLU A 10 16.56 -3.65 28.55
CA GLU A 10 15.32 -2.98 28.95
C GLU A 10 14.29 -4.01 29.47
N GLY A 11 14.05 -3.97 30.78
CA GLY A 11 12.91 -4.63 31.40
C GLY A 11 11.59 -4.00 30.95
N SER A 12 10.47 -4.68 31.24
CA SER A 12 9.11 -4.23 30.87
C SER A 12 8.70 -2.86 31.45
N TYR A 13 9.47 -2.33 32.40
CA TYR A 13 9.28 -1.02 33.03
C TYR A 13 10.49 -0.08 32.84
N LEU A 14 11.38 -0.39 31.88
CA LEU A 14 12.56 0.42 31.51
C LEU A 14 13.49 0.72 32.70
N GLY A 15 13.52 -0.15 33.72
CA GLY A 15 14.32 0.05 34.93
C GLY A 15 13.75 1.08 35.92
N ASP A 16 12.67 1.78 35.58
CA ASP A 16 12.04 2.80 36.43
C ASP A 16 10.92 2.20 37.29
N ARG A 17 11.26 1.86 38.54
CA ARG A 17 10.33 1.26 39.51
C ARG A 17 9.19 2.19 39.94
N ALA A 18 9.38 3.51 39.83
CA ALA A 18 8.35 4.48 40.19
C ALA A 18 7.14 4.41 39.25
N ARG A 19 7.32 3.82 38.05
CA ARG A 19 6.25 3.61 37.07
C ARG A 19 5.35 2.42 37.38
N LEU A 20 5.65 1.59 38.38
CA LEU A 20 4.80 0.45 38.70
C LEU A 20 3.63 0.91 39.57
N ALA A 21 2.39 0.59 39.16
CA ALA A 21 1.25 0.81 40.03
C ALA A 21 1.39 -0.07 41.29
N PRO A 22 0.83 0.34 42.44
CA PRO A 22 0.90 -0.45 43.67
C PRO A 22 0.32 -1.87 43.53
N THR A 23 -0.62 -2.06 42.61
CA THR A 23 -1.28 -3.34 42.33
C THR A 23 -0.63 -4.11 41.17
N ALA A 24 0.51 -3.66 40.65
CA ALA A 24 1.13 -4.27 39.49
C ALA A 24 1.61 -5.70 39.81
N ARG A 25 1.23 -6.66 38.95
CA ARG A 25 1.69 -8.05 39.00
C ARG A 25 2.85 -8.24 38.04
N LEU A 26 3.89 -8.95 38.46
CA LEU A 26 5.08 -9.12 37.64
C LEU A 26 5.53 -10.59 37.56
N GLU A 27 5.94 -11.03 36.37
CA GLU A 27 6.41 -12.39 36.08
C GLU A 27 7.92 -12.43 35.85
N CYS A 28 8.61 -13.38 36.49
CA CYS A 28 10.03 -13.61 36.28
C CYS A 28 10.31 -14.25 34.91
N LYS A 29 11.17 -13.64 34.09
CA LYS A 29 11.59 -14.16 32.77
C LYS A 29 12.34 -15.50 32.82
N ILE A 30 12.92 -15.83 33.97
CA ILE A 30 13.78 -17.02 34.13
C ILE A 30 12.96 -18.27 34.50
N CYS A 31 11.99 -18.13 35.40
CA CYS A 31 11.26 -19.26 35.97
C CYS A 31 9.74 -19.11 35.94
N TRP A 32 9.22 -18.02 35.37
CA TRP A 32 7.80 -17.71 35.25
C TRP A 32 7.04 -17.56 36.58
N HIS A 33 7.76 -17.39 37.70
CA HIS A 33 7.14 -17.05 38.97
C HIS A 33 6.51 -15.65 38.91
N VAL A 34 5.25 -15.55 39.35
CA VAL A 34 4.51 -14.28 39.44
C VAL A 34 4.59 -13.74 40.86
N TYR A 35 5.10 -12.52 41.00
CA TYR A 35 4.92 -11.73 42.21
C TYR A 35 3.57 -11.01 42.14
N ASP A 36 2.68 -11.31 43.08
CA ASP A 36 1.42 -10.61 43.27
C ASP A 36 1.48 -9.77 44.57
N PRO A 37 1.35 -8.42 44.50
CA PRO A 37 1.29 -7.59 45.69
C PRO A 37 0.20 -8.02 46.68
N ALA A 38 -0.93 -8.56 46.22
CA ALA A 38 -2.00 -9.02 47.09
C ALA A 38 -1.60 -10.25 47.92
N GLU A 39 -0.64 -11.05 47.45
CA GLU A 39 -0.13 -12.24 48.14
C GLU A 39 1.16 -11.95 48.91
N GLY A 40 1.99 -11.03 48.42
CA GLY A 40 3.32 -10.75 48.97
C GLY A 40 4.33 -11.83 48.59
N CYS A 41 5.28 -12.13 49.49
CA CYS A 41 6.27 -13.18 49.27
C CYS A 41 6.65 -13.85 50.59
N GLU A 42 6.10 -15.03 50.85
CA GLU A 42 6.34 -15.80 52.08
C GLU A 42 7.84 -16.11 52.30
N THR A 43 8.55 -16.53 51.25
CA THR A 43 9.99 -16.87 51.31
C THR A 43 10.85 -15.70 51.78
N TRP A 44 10.50 -14.47 51.38
CA TRP A 44 11.18 -13.24 51.79
C TRP A 44 10.48 -12.54 52.96
N GLN A 45 9.45 -13.16 53.53
CA GLN A 45 8.62 -12.60 54.60
C GLN A 45 8.05 -11.21 54.23
N VAL A 46 7.78 -11.00 52.95
CA VAL A 46 7.13 -9.79 52.45
C VAL A 46 5.61 -9.94 52.65
N PRO A 47 4.96 -9.05 53.41
CA PRO A 47 3.53 -9.18 53.69
C PRO A 47 2.68 -8.90 52.46
N ALA A 48 1.48 -9.47 52.46
CA ALA A 48 0.41 -9.13 51.52
C ALA A 48 0.15 -7.62 51.54
N GLY A 49 -0.13 -7.07 50.36
CA GLY A 49 -0.28 -5.63 50.11
C GLY A 49 1.02 -4.90 49.77
N THR A 50 2.18 -5.55 49.75
CA THR A 50 3.45 -4.87 49.44
C THR A 50 3.61 -4.71 47.92
N PRO A 51 3.70 -3.49 47.38
CA PRO A 51 3.90 -3.27 45.96
C PRO A 51 5.33 -3.62 45.54
N PHE A 52 5.53 -4.02 44.28
CA PHE A 52 6.85 -4.42 43.76
C PHE A 52 7.89 -3.28 43.86
N ASN A 53 7.45 -2.03 43.76
CA ASN A 53 8.32 -0.86 43.89
C ASN A 53 8.76 -0.56 45.34
N ALA A 54 8.07 -1.12 46.35
CA ALA A 54 8.45 -1.01 47.76
C ALA A 54 9.29 -2.20 48.24
N LEU A 55 9.55 -3.19 47.39
CA LEU A 55 10.43 -4.31 47.73
C LEU A 55 11.87 -3.81 48.03
N PRO A 56 12.60 -4.45 48.96
CA PRO A 56 13.98 -4.08 49.25
C PRO A 56 14.91 -4.16 48.03
N ASP A 57 15.98 -3.37 48.05
CA ASP A 57 16.91 -3.32 46.91
C ASP A 57 17.69 -4.62 46.65
N HIS A 58 17.73 -5.51 47.63
CA HIS A 58 18.38 -6.81 47.54
C HIS A 58 17.40 -7.96 47.32
N TRP A 59 16.10 -7.67 47.17
CA TRP A 59 15.10 -8.71 46.93
C TRP A 59 15.36 -9.41 45.59
N ARG A 60 15.22 -10.74 45.59
CA ARG A 60 15.43 -11.61 44.43
C ARG A 60 14.26 -12.58 44.29
N CYS A 61 14.06 -13.10 43.09
CA CYS A 61 13.02 -14.08 42.82
C CYS A 61 13.13 -15.26 43.80
N PRO A 62 12.06 -15.61 44.55
CA PRO A 62 12.11 -16.68 45.54
C PRO A 62 12.28 -18.08 44.93
N VAL A 63 12.13 -18.21 43.61
CA VAL A 63 12.20 -19.50 42.90
C VAL A 63 13.57 -19.71 42.24
N CYS A 64 14.11 -18.70 41.56
CA CYS A 64 15.34 -18.85 40.75
C CYS A 64 16.49 -17.92 41.14
N ASP A 65 16.33 -17.12 42.19
CA ASP A 65 17.30 -16.10 42.63
C ASP A 65 17.59 -15.00 41.59
N GLY A 66 16.77 -14.91 40.54
CA GLY A 66 16.83 -13.86 39.53
C GLY A 66 16.67 -12.47 40.15
N ALA A 67 17.44 -11.50 39.67
CA ALA A 67 17.29 -10.10 40.07
C ALA A 67 15.90 -9.55 39.67
N ARG A 68 15.41 -8.53 40.39
CA ARG A 68 14.10 -7.91 40.12
C ARG A 68 13.98 -7.36 38.68
N GLU A 69 15.10 -6.98 38.06
CA GLU A 69 15.16 -6.49 36.68
C GLU A 69 14.80 -7.57 35.65
N GLN A 70 14.81 -8.84 36.07
CA GLN A 70 14.38 -9.98 35.28
C GLN A 70 12.86 -10.19 35.30
N PHE A 71 12.09 -9.27 35.86
CA PHE A 71 10.63 -9.36 35.89
C PHE A 71 9.96 -8.54 34.77
N MET A 72 8.84 -9.04 34.25
CA MET A 72 7.97 -8.39 33.26
C MET A 72 6.63 -8.03 33.88
N VAL A 73 6.04 -6.89 33.49
CA VAL A 73 4.73 -6.48 33.98
C VAL A 73 3.66 -7.31 33.26
N LEU A 74 2.78 -7.96 34.03
CA LEU A 74 1.62 -8.67 33.49
C LEU A 74 0.41 -7.73 33.42
N ASP A 75 0.01 -7.20 34.58
CA ASP A 75 -1.17 -6.35 34.74
C ASP A 75 -0.85 -5.16 35.67
N GLY A 76 -1.52 -4.02 35.46
CA GLY A 76 -1.35 -2.82 36.31
C GLY A 76 -0.12 -1.95 36.00
N GLY A 77 0.33 -1.91 34.74
CA GLY A 77 1.36 -0.95 34.28
C GLY A 77 0.95 0.51 34.50
N ALA A 78 1.95 1.38 34.70
CA ALA A 78 1.89 2.78 35.15
C ALA A 78 0.60 3.58 34.91
N PRO A 79 0.19 4.45 35.86
CA PRO A 79 -0.91 5.39 35.62
C PRO A 79 -0.64 6.39 34.47
N ASP A 80 0.62 6.53 34.02
CA ASP A 80 1.05 7.47 32.97
C ASP A 80 1.89 6.83 31.84
N LEU A 81 1.87 5.51 31.69
CA LEU A 81 2.19 4.95 30.37
C LEU A 81 0.93 5.19 29.53
N PRO A 82 1.02 5.68 28.27
CA PRO A 82 -0.11 5.53 27.38
C PRO A 82 -0.43 4.04 27.39
N ALA A 83 -1.57 3.68 28.00
CA ALA A 83 -2.14 2.37 27.84
C ALA A 83 -2.01 2.12 26.35
N VAL A 84 -1.21 1.13 25.95
CA VAL A 84 -1.08 0.76 24.54
C VAL A 84 -2.52 0.65 24.12
N ALA A 85 -2.98 1.63 23.35
CA ALA A 85 -4.40 1.86 23.18
C ALA A 85 -4.91 0.50 22.77
N ARG A 86 -5.80 -0.13 23.57
CA ARG A 86 -6.45 -1.36 23.13
C ARG A 86 -6.96 -0.96 21.77
N ALA A 87 -6.30 -1.47 20.73
CA ALA A 87 -6.55 -1.02 19.38
C ALA A 87 -8.06 -1.15 19.25
N ALA A 88 -8.73 -0.04 18.92
CA ALA A 88 -10.18 -0.09 18.70
C ALA A 88 -10.44 -1.33 17.86
N PRO A 89 -11.43 -2.18 18.23
CA PRO A 89 -11.60 -3.49 17.61
C PRO A 89 -11.50 -3.32 16.11
N VAL A 90 -10.45 -3.90 15.54
CA VAL A 90 -10.13 -3.72 14.14
C VAL A 90 -11.27 -4.35 13.36
N ASP A 91 -11.73 -3.69 12.31
CA ASP A 91 -12.79 -4.24 11.47
C ASP A 91 -12.38 -5.65 10.99
N PRO A 92 -13.20 -6.70 11.21
CA PRO A 92 -12.89 -8.06 10.79
C PRO A 92 -12.55 -8.20 9.30
N HIS A 93 -13.08 -7.32 8.44
CA HIS A 93 -12.73 -7.25 7.03
C HIS A 93 -11.27 -6.86 6.81
N LEU A 94 -10.81 -5.84 7.53
CA LEU A 94 -9.43 -5.37 7.48
C LEU A 94 -8.45 -6.42 8.03
N GLU A 95 -8.83 -7.11 9.12
CA GLU A 95 -8.03 -8.21 9.67
C GLU A 95 -7.87 -9.36 8.67
N ALA A 96 -8.96 -9.76 8.00
CA ALA A 96 -8.92 -10.79 6.96
C ALA A 96 -8.03 -10.36 5.78
N GLN A 97 -8.17 -9.11 5.32
CA GLN A 97 -7.31 -8.57 4.27
C GLN A 97 -5.83 -8.57 4.67
N LEU A 98 -5.48 -8.11 5.87
CA LEU A 98 -4.10 -8.10 6.37
C LEU A 98 -3.48 -9.49 6.37
N LYS A 99 -4.26 -10.51 6.71
CA LYS A 99 -3.81 -11.89 6.79
C LYS A 99 -3.64 -12.54 5.42
N ASP A 100 -4.62 -12.37 4.54
CA ASP A 100 -4.72 -13.18 3.32
C ASP A 100 -4.10 -12.48 2.09
N MET A 101 -4.26 -11.16 1.97
CA MET A 101 -3.87 -10.42 0.76
C MET A 101 -2.38 -10.48 0.41
N PRO A 102 -1.41 -10.44 1.35
CA PRO A 102 0.01 -10.57 1.00
C PRO A 102 0.29 -11.86 0.21
N GLY A 103 -0.29 -12.99 0.64
CA GLY A 103 -0.15 -14.27 -0.04
C GLY A 103 -0.83 -14.30 -1.42
N VAL A 104 -2.02 -13.70 -1.53
CA VAL A 104 -2.73 -13.56 -2.80
C VAL A 104 -1.92 -12.74 -3.80
N PHE A 105 -1.43 -11.56 -3.41
CA PHE A 105 -0.58 -10.73 -4.26
C PHE A 105 0.68 -11.46 -4.70
N GLU A 106 1.39 -12.12 -3.78
CA GLU A 106 2.58 -12.88 -4.12
C GLU A 106 2.28 -13.99 -5.14
N ALA A 107 1.20 -14.75 -4.96
CA ALA A 107 0.82 -15.82 -5.87
C ALA A 107 0.47 -15.27 -7.26
N THR A 108 -0.42 -14.28 -7.34
CA THR A 108 -0.88 -13.67 -8.59
C THR A 108 0.29 -13.07 -9.39
N PHE A 109 1.17 -12.30 -8.74
CA PHE A 109 2.26 -11.65 -9.45
C PHE A 109 3.40 -12.61 -9.80
N ARG A 110 3.58 -13.69 -9.04
CA ARG A 110 4.51 -14.77 -9.39
C ARG A 110 4.05 -15.54 -10.64
N GLU A 111 2.74 -15.73 -10.81
CA GLU A 111 2.17 -16.29 -12.04
C GLU A 111 2.34 -15.34 -13.24
N ILE A 112 2.12 -14.04 -13.05
CA ILE A 112 2.37 -13.04 -14.09
C ILE A 112 3.85 -13.03 -14.51
N HIS A 113 4.76 -13.16 -13.53
CA HIS A 113 6.19 -13.25 -13.79
C HIS A 113 6.55 -14.47 -14.65
N SER A 114 6.06 -15.66 -14.28
CA SER A 114 6.37 -16.91 -14.98
C SER A 114 5.71 -17.03 -16.34
N GLY A 115 4.58 -16.36 -16.56
CA GLY A 115 3.83 -16.34 -17.81
C GLY A 115 4.17 -15.16 -18.71
N LYS A 116 3.51 -14.02 -18.50
CA LYS A 116 3.48 -12.89 -19.44
C LYS A 116 4.77 -12.06 -19.46
N MET A 117 5.51 -12.06 -18.36
CA MET A 117 6.65 -11.16 -18.17
C MET A 117 8.00 -11.85 -18.38
N LYS A 118 8.02 -13.17 -18.52
CA LYS A 118 9.26 -13.94 -18.67
C LYS A 118 10.02 -13.53 -19.95
N GLY A 119 11.29 -13.17 -19.81
CA GLY A 119 12.15 -12.81 -20.95
C GLY A 119 11.88 -11.43 -21.55
N VAL A 120 11.11 -10.57 -20.86
CA VAL A 120 10.88 -9.19 -21.29
C VAL A 120 12.06 -8.30 -20.84
N PRO A 121 12.60 -7.40 -21.68
CA PRO A 121 13.87 -6.70 -21.40
C PRO A 121 13.90 -5.81 -20.16
N PHE A 122 12.76 -5.47 -19.56
CA PHE A 122 12.66 -4.62 -18.36
C PHE A 122 12.47 -5.43 -17.06
N VAL A 123 12.57 -6.76 -17.15
CA VAL A 123 12.43 -7.68 -16.01
C VAL A 123 13.80 -8.01 -15.43
N ASN A 124 13.96 -7.75 -14.13
CA ASN A 124 15.14 -8.14 -13.39
C ASN A 124 14.99 -9.57 -12.84
N GLU A 125 15.50 -10.54 -13.60
CA GLU A 125 15.42 -11.98 -13.29
C GLU A 125 16.14 -12.39 -11.99
N THR A 126 16.94 -11.50 -11.37
CA THR A 126 17.54 -11.74 -10.04
C THR A 126 16.54 -11.56 -8.90
N LEU A 127 15.41 -10.91 -9.18
CA LEU A 127 14.37 -10.61 -8.22
C LEU A 127 13.22 -11.60 -8.35
N GLY A 128 12.51 -11.78 -7.24
CA GLY A 128 11.23 -12.47 -7.16
C GLY A 128 10.10 -11.50 -6.82
N VAL A 129 8.97 -12.08 -6.44
CA VAL A 129 7.80 -11.32 -5.98
C VAL A 129 7.69 -11.45 -4.47
N LYS A 130 7.50 -10.33 -3.78
CA LYS A 130 7.35 -10.25 -2.32
C LYS A 130 6.36 -9.17 -1.92
N ALA A 131 5.44 -9.51 -1.01
CA ALA A 131 4.52 -8.57 -0.38
C ALA A 131 4.97 -8.30 1.06
N LEU A 132 5.15 -7.03 1.43
CA LEU A 132 5.84 -6.61 2.66
C LEU A 132 5.09 -5.50 3.39
N GLY A 133 5.20 -5.50 4.72
CA GLY A 133 4.79 -4.37 5.56
C GLY A 133 3.29 -4.06 5.57
N PHE A 134 2.43 -5.03 5.25
CA PHE A 134 0.99 -4.82 5.26
C PHE A 134 0.51 -4.42 6.66
N ARG A 135 -0.12 -3.26 6.76
CA ARG A 135 -0.65 -2.68 8.00
C ARG A 135 -1.89 -1.86 7.72
N ILE A 136 -2.69 -1.62 8.76
CA ILE A 136 -3.84 -0.73 8.66
C ILE A 136 -3.39 0.72 8.82
N HIS A 137 -3.87 1.57 7.93
CA HIS A 137 -3.65 3.01 7.94
C HIS A 137 -4.95 3.70 7.51
N GLU A 138 -5.49 4.57 8.38
CA GLU A 138 -6.72 5.33 8.13
C GLU A 138 -7.91 4.48 7.65
N GLY A 139 -8.10 3.29 8.24
CA GLY A 139 -9.22 2.40 7.91
C GLY A 139 -9.03 1.60 6.61
N ARG A 140 -7.84 1.62 6.02
CA ARG A 140 -7.47 0.86 4.81
C ARG A 140 -6.23 0.02 5.06
N VAL A 141 -6.05 -1.08 4.31
CA VAL A 141 -4.81 -1.86 4.37
C VAL A 141 -3.80 -1.31 3.36
N LEU A 142 -2.61 -0.98 3.83
CA LEU A 142 -1.50 -0.46 3.06
C LEU A 142 -0.29 -1.40 3.18
N GLY A 143 0.36 -1.70 2.06
CA GLY A 143 1.59 -2.51 2.01
C GLY A 143 2.48 -2.14 0.83
N VAL A 144 3.59 -2.85 0.68
CA VAL A 144 4.51 -2.72 -0.45
C VAL A 144 4.56 -4.04 -1.22
N LEU A 145 4.46 -3.96 -2.54
CA LEU A 145 4.63 -5.09 -3.45
C LEU A 145 5.91 -4.89 -4.26
N VAL A 146 6.87 -5.79 -4.06
CA VAL A 146 8.09 -5.89 -4.85
C VAL A 146 7.88 -6.93 -5.94
N THR A 147 8.18 -6.56 -7.18
CA THR A 147 8.22 -7.46 -8.33
C THR A 147 9.54 -7.26 -9.10
N PRO A 148 9.86 -8.15 -10.04
CA PRO A 148 11.03 -8.00 -10.90
C PRO A 148 11.02 -6.78 -11.84
N TRP A 149 9.90 -6.10 -12.03
CA TRP A 149 9.76 -4.98 -12.97
C TRP A 149 9.24 -3.68 -12.34
N PHE A 150 8.65 -3.74 -11.15
CA PHE A 150 8.30 -2.57 -10.34
C PHE A 150 8.34 -2.86 -8.83
N MET A 151 8.41 -1.80 -8.04
CA MET A 151 8.05 -1.76 -6.62
C MET A 151 6.94 -0.74 -6.43
N ASN A 152 5.79 -1.17 -5.87
CA ASN A 152 4.62 -0.31 -5.70
C ASN A 152 4.13 -0.32 -4.24
N LEU A 153 3.64 0.82 -3.77
CA LEU A 153 2.69 0.85 -2.65
C LEU A 153 1.38 0.25 -3.13
N VAL A 154 0.74 -0.56 -2.29
CA VAL A 154 -0.55 -1.18 -2.55
C VAL A 154 -1.50 -0.78 -1.44
N LEU A 155 -2.64 -0.21 -1.82
CA LEU A 155 -3.71 0.20 -0.93
C LEU A 155 -4.99 -0.58 -1.28
N LEU A 156 -5.58 -1.21 -0.26
CA LEU A 156 -6.80 -2.01 -0.35
C LEU A 156 -8.01 -1.24 0.20
N PRO A 157 -9.22 -1.56 -0.25
CA PRO A 157 -10.43 -0.88 0.20
C PRO A 157 -10.67 -1.15 1.69
N GLY A 158 -11.08 -0.10 2.40
CA GLY A 158 -11.64 -0.21 3.74
C GLY A 158 -13.07 -0.78 3.73
N ALA A 159 -13.63 -1.02 4.92
CA ALA A 159 -15.00 -1.55 5.04
C ALA A 159 -16.08 -0.60 4.47
N ASP A 160 -15.83 0.71 4.56
CA ASP A 160 -16.76 1.76 4.09
C ASP A 160 -16.47 2.22 2.64
N ASP A 161 -15.43 1.68 2.00
CA ASP A 161 -15.03 2.07 0.64
C ASP A 161 -15.82 1.30 -0.42
N ASP A 162 -16.71 1.98 -1.16
CA ASP A 162 -17.33 1.41 -2.35
C ASP A 162 -16.44 1.58 -3.58
N TRP A 163 -15.64 0.54 -3.84
CA TRP A 163 -14.69 0.48 -4.96
C TRP A 163 -15.21 -0.32 -6.16
N SER A 164 -16.50 -0.65 -6.18
CA SER A 164 -17.12 -1.47 -7.23
C SER A 164 -17.11 -0.80 -8.62
N GLY A 165 -17.06 0.53 -8.67
CA GLY A 165 -17.04 1.33 -9.91
C GLY A 165 -15.65 1.78 -10.41
N LEU A 166 -14.57 1.43 -9.72
CA LEU A 166 -13.22 1.85 -10.11
C LEU A 166 -12.81 1.27 -11.45
N ARG A 167 -12.36 2.14 -12.37
CA ARG A 167 -11.82 1.73 -13.66
C ARG A 167 -10.31 1.65 -13.56
N THR A 168 -9.73 0.62 -14.18
CA THR A 168 -8.28 0.49 -14.23
C THR A 168 -7.66 1.73 -14.90
N GLY A 169 -6.69 2.35 -14.22
CA GLY A 169 -6.03 3.58 -14.67
C GLY A 169 -6.60 4.86 -14.06
N ASP A 170 -7.73 4.80 -13.34
CA ASP A 170 -8.24 5.95 -12.60
C ASP A 170 -7.19 6.44 -11.60
N LYS A 171 -6.95 7.75 -11.58
CA LYS A 171 -5.94 8.38 -10.75
C LYS A 171 -6.58 9.00 -9.52
N GLU A 172 -5.97 8.79 -8.35
CA GLU A 172 -6.37 9.42 -7.11
C GLU A 172 -5.13 9.89 -6.34
N LEU A 173 -5.17 11.14 -5.87
CA LEU A 173 -4.12 11.70 -5.03
C LEU A 173 -4.47 11.43 -3.57
N ILE A 174 -3.58 10.70 -2.88
CA ILE A 174 -3.75 10.34 -1.46
C ILE A 174 -2.67 11.08 -0.66
N ASP A 175 -3.11 11.85 0.32
CA ASP A 175 -2.23 12.58 1.23
C ASP A 175 -1.72 11.65 2.34
N PHE A 176 -0.40 11.66 2.55
CA PHE A 176 0.31 11.03 3.65
C PHE A 176 1.07 12.11 4.45
N PRO A 177 1.56 11.79 5.66
CA PRO A 177 2.40 12.72 6.43
C PRO A 177 3.59 13.27 5.62
N SER A 178 4.24 12.43 4.83
CA SER A 178 5.38 12.80 3.97
C SER A 178 5.01 13.52 2.67
N GLY A 179 3.72 13.69 2.34
CA GLY A 179 3.29 14.37 1.12
C GLY A 179 2.15 13.66 0.40
N ALA A 180 1.80 14.15 -0.78
CA ALA A 180 0.70 13.62 -1.57
C ALA A 180 1.22 12.71 -2.70
N TYR A 181 0.62 11.52 -2.83
CA TYR A 181 1.07 10.47 -3.75
C TYR A 181 -0.05 10.12 -4.73
N GLU A 182 0.30 9.97 -6.02
CA GLU A 182 -0.64 9.54 -7.06
C GLU A 182 -0.78 8.01 -7.04
N PHE A 183 -1.98 7.54 -6.76
CA PHE A 183 -2.37 6.14 -6.84
C PHE A 183 -3.20 5.89 -8.10
N LEU A 184 -2.89 4.78 -8.76
CA LEU A 184 -3.62 4.28 -9.90
C LEU A 184 -4.51 3.12 -9.48
N ALA A 185 -5.77 3.18 -9.84
CA ALA A 185 -6.72 2.09 -9.65
C ALA A 185 -6.34 0.91 -10.55
N ALA A 186 -6.35 -0.29 -9.98
CA ALA A 186 -6.19 -1.54 -10.68
C ALA A 186 -7.21 -2.53 -10.16
N THR A 187 -7.92 -3.20 -11.07
CA THR A 187 -8.79 -4.31 -10.70
C THR A 187 -8.30 -5.59 -11.34
N ARG A 188 -8.25 -6.66 -10.54
CA ARG A 188 -7.98 -8.01 -11.03
C ARG A 188 -8.91 -9.01 -10.37
N PRO A 189 -9.28 -10.10 -11.07
CA PRO A 189 -10.15 -11.13 -10.50
C PRO A 189 -9.59 -11.75 -9.21
N GLU A 190 -8.26 -11.92 -9.13
CA GLU A 190 -7.62 -12.63 -8.02
C GLU A 190 -7.42 -11.76 -6.78
N THR A 191 -7.03 -10.49 -6.98
CA THR A 191 -6.72 -9.55 -5.89
C THR A 191 -7.89 -8.64 -5.52
N GLY A 192 -8.94 -8.61 -6.34
CA GLY A 192 -9.97 -7.57 -6.27
C GLY A 192 -9.46 -6.19 -6.71
N PRO A 193 -10.24 -5.12 -6.47
CA PRO A 193 -9.83 -3.75 -6.71
C PRO A 193 -8.79 -3.32 -5.67
N TYR A 194 -7.70 -2.73 -6.13
CA TYR A 194 -6.69 -2.10 -5.30
C TYR A 194 -6.16 -0.83 -5.98
N LYS A 195 -5.51 0.02 -5.21
CA LYS A 195 -4.82 1.20 -5.70
C LYS A 195 -3.31 0.98 -5.57
N ALA A 196 -2.55 1.38 -6.58
CA ALA A 196 -1.10 1.24 -6.58
C ALA A 196 -0.38 2.55 -6.87
N CYS A 197 0.65 2.87 -6.10
CA CYS A 197 1.56 3.99 -6.37
C CYS A 197 2.94 3.43 -6.71
N SER A 198 3.46 3.78 -7.89
CA SER A 198 4.77 3.30 -8.36
C SER A 198 5.91 4.01 -7.63
N LEU A 199 6.75 3.24 -6.93
CA LEU A 199 7.93 3.76 -6.23
C LEU A 199 9.19 3.62 -7.10
N PHE A 200 9.41 2.43 -7.64
CA PHE A 200 10.54 2.12 -8.51
C PHE A 200 10.07 1.37 -9.74
N SER A 201 10.43 1.87 -10.91
CA SER A 201 10.37 1.14 -12.17
C SER A 201 11.33 1.81 -13.15
N PRO A 202 12.20 1.06 -13.84
CA PRO A 202 12.44 -0.39 -13.72
C PRO A 202 13.19 -0.76 -12.41
N MET A 203 13.32 -2.06 -12.12
CA MET A 203 13.93 -2.58 -10.88
C MET A 203 15.43 -2.93 -11.03
N PHE A 204 16.13 -2.30 -11.97
CA PHE A 204 17.54 -2.61 -12.25
C PHE A 204 18.53 -2.07 -11.22
N ASP A 205 18.13 -1.09 -10.42
CA ASP A 205 18.96 -0.54 -9.33
C ASP A 205 19.10 -1.52 -8.15
N PHE A 206 18.33 -2.61 -8.16
CA PHE A 206 18.36 -3.66 -7.14
C PHE A 206 19.13 -4.88 -7.64
N SER A 207 20.28 -5.13 -7.02
CA SER A 207 21.17 -6.24 -7.35
C SER A 207 20.75 -7.57 -6.72
N SER A 208 19.89 -7.52 -5.70
CA SER A 208 19.43 -8.70 -4.98
C SER A 208 18.06 -8.48 -4.33
N MET A 209 17.39 -9.59 -4.02
CA MET A 209 16.15 -9.54 -3.25
C MET A 209 16.31 -8.94 -1.86
N LEU A 210 17.46 -9.14 -1.20
CA LEU A 210 17.72 -8.56 0.12
C LEU A 210 17.65 -7.02 0.06
N GLN A 211 18.37 -6.42 -0.90
CA GLN A 211 18.37 -4.97 -1.10
C GLN A 211 16.97 -4.41 -1.40
N ALA A 212 16.20 -5.13 -2.24
CA ALA A 212 14.83 -4.72 -2.59
C ALA A 212 13.88 -4.81 -1.38
N VAL A 213 14.03 -5.84 -0.54
CA VAL A 213 13.25 -6.02 0.70
C VAL A 213 13.58 -4.93 1.71
N GLU A 214 14.87 -4.69 1.99
CA GLU A 214 15.31 -3.64 2.94
C GLU A 214 14.79 -2.26 2.50
N THR A 215 14.83 -1.97 1.21
CA THR A 215 14.29 -0.72 0.65
C THR A 215 12.77 -0.66 0.83
N ALA A 216 12.05 -1.72 0.50
CA ALA A 216 10.60 -1.79 0.66
C ALA A 216 10.16 -1.65 2.14
N GLU A 217 10.91 -2.22 3.08
CA GLU A 217 10.66 -2.09 4.51
C GLU A 217 10.89 -0.65 5.01
N ALA A 218 11.82 0.09 4.42
CA ALA A 218 12.08 1.49 4.75
C ALA A 218 11.04 2.47 4.17
N VAL A 219 10.34 2.10 3.10
CA VAL A 219 9.33 2.96 2.44
C VAL A 219 8.19 3.33 3.39
N LEU A 220 7.62 2.35 4.10
CA LEU A 220 6.43 2.59 4.93
C LEU A 220 6.70 3.50 6.14
N PRO A 221 7.81 3.35 6.89
CA PRO A 221 8.23 4.35 7.88
C PRO A 221 8.45 5.72 7.24
N ALA A 222 9.14 5.79 6.10
CA ALA A 222 9.45 7.05 5.44
C ALA A 222 8.19 7.80 4.97
N LEU A 223 7.17 7.06 4.49
CA LEU A 223 5.87 7.59 4.06
C LEU A 223 5.06 8.21 5.21
N LEU A 224 5.24 7.69 6.43
CA LEU A 224 4.53 8.20 7.61
C LEU A 224 5.33 9.22 8.41
N ASP A 225 6.57 9.48 8.04
CA ASP A 225 7.40 10.46 8.71
C ASP A 225 7.12 11.87 8.12
N PRO A 226 6.53 12.79 8.90
CA PRO A 226 6.29 14.16 8.45
C PRO A 226 7.58 14.92 8.14
N ALA A 227 8.75 14.49 8.68
CA ALA A 227 10.04 15.11 8.35
C ALA A 227 10.43 14.91 6.88
N ASN A 228 9.86 13.89 6.21
CA ASN A 228 10.08 13.63 4.78
C ASN A 228 9.14 14.44 3.88
N ARG A 229 8.33 15.35 4.44
CA ARG A 229 7.46 16.22 3.67
C ARG A 229 8.28 17.25 2.92
N GLU A 230 8.35 17.13 1.59
CA GLU A 230 8.93 18.17 0.75
C GLU A 230 8.15 19.49 0.96
N ASP A 231 8.85 20.56 1.36
CA ASP A 231 8.28 21.88 1.63
C ASP A 231 7.41 22.39 0.47
N GLY A 232 6.09 22.26 0.62
CA GLY A 232 4.96 23.05 0.08
C GLY A 232 4.83 23.29 -1.43
N THR A 233 5.92 23.30 -2.20
CA THR A 233 5.97 23.82 -3.57
C THR A 233 5.84 22.70 -4.58
N ARG A 234 6.58 21.60 -4.36
CA ARG A 234 6.60 20.44 -5.27
C ARG A 234 5.30 19.62 -5.21
N SER A 235 4.74 19.43 -4.01
CA SER A 235 3.44 18.76 -3.83
C SER A 235 2.26 19.57 -4.43
N ALA A 236 2.30 20.90 -4.35
CA ALA A 236 1.30 21.77 -4.98
C ALA A 236 1.46 21.82 -6.51
N GLU A 237 2.69 21.76 -7.01
CA GLU A 237 2.99 21.71 -8.45
C GLU A 237 2.62 20.36 -9.07
N ILE A 238 2.87 19.25 -8.36
CA ILE A 238 2.41 17.91 -8.76
C ILE A 238 0.88 17.88 -8.79
N ARG A 239 0.21 18.43 -7.78
CA ARG A 239 -1.26 18.54 -7.74
C ARG A 239 -1.79 19.35 -8.92
N ARG A 240 -1.22 20.54 -9.19
CA ARG A 240 -1.60 21.39 -10.32
C ARG A 240 -1.35 20.72 -11.67
N ARG A 241 -0.25 19.97 -11.80
CA ARG A 241 0.09 19.25 -13.03
C ARG A 241 -0.83 18.05 -13.25
N ALA A 242 -1.13 17.28 -12.21
CA ALA A 242 -2.06 16.16 -12.28
C ALA A 242 -3.49 16.64 -12.60
N GLU A 243 -3.93 17.74 -11.99
CA GLU A 243 -5.21 18.39 -12.31
C GLU A 243 -5.25 18.89 -13.77
N ALA A 244 -4.16 19.49 -14.26
CA ALA A 244 -4.07 19.97 -15.64
C ALA A 244 -4.01 18.82 -16.67
N GLU A 245 -3.27 17.75 -16.39
CA GLU A 245 -3.21 16.55 -17.24
C GLU A 245 -4.55 15.81 -17.24
N ALA A 246 -5.23 15.68 -16.09
CA ALA A 246 -6.57 15.10 -15.99
C ALA A 246 -7.61 15.95 -16.74
N ALA A 247 -7.56 17.27 -16.61
CA ALA A 247 -8.43 18.18 -17.36
C ALA A 247 -8.18 18.11 -18.87
N ALA A 248 -6.91 17.99 -19.30
CA ALA A 248 -6.57 17.83 -20.70
C ALA A 248 -7.03 16.49 -21.28
N LEU A 249 -6.94 15.41 -20.50
CA LEU A 249 -7.41 14.08 -20.91
C LEU A 249 -8.95 14.05 -20.99
N ALA A 250 -9.64 14.61 -19.99
CA ALA A 250 -11.10 14.74 -20.00
C ALA A 250 -11.59 15.59 -21.18
N ALA A 251 -10.92 16.70 -21.47
CA ALA A 251 -11.24 17.54 -22.63
C ALA A 251 -10.98 16.82 -23.97
N ALA A 252 -9.93 15.99 -24.05
CA ALA A 252 -9.64 15.18 -25.23
C ALA A 252 -10.67 14.05 -25.42
N GLU A 253 -11.14 13.44 -24.33
CA GLU A 253 -12.15 12.39 -24.34
C GLU A 253 -13.55 12.95 -24.69
N GLU A 254 -13.88 14.14 -24.19
CA GLU A 254 -15.11 14.87 -24.55
C GLU A 254 -15.08 15.37 -25.99
N ALA A 255 -13.92 15.84 -26.49
CA ALA A 255 -13.73 16.18 -27.90
C ALA A 255 -13.81 14.95 -28.81
N ALA A 256 -13.29 13.79 -28.38
CA ALA A 256 -13.40 12.53 -29.11
C ALA A 256 -14.85 12.02 -29.16
N ALA A 257 -15.62 12.17 -28.07
CA ALA A 257 -17.04 11.84 -28.03
C ALA A 257 -17.89 12.77 -28.91
N ALA A 258 -17.56 14.07 -28.96
CA ALA A 258 -18.21 15.04 -29.84
C ALA A 258 -17.90 14.77 -31.33
N ALA A 259 -16.66 14.39 -31.65
CA ALA A 259 -16.25 14.05 -33.02
C ALA A 259 -16.92 12.76 -33.54
N ALA A 260 -17.25 11.81 -32.65
CA ALA A 260 -17.99 10.59 -33.00
C ALA A 260 -19.48 10.84 -33.33
N THR A 261 -19.99 12.05 -33.09
CA THR A 261 -21.40 12.42 -33.35
C THR A 261 -21.57 13.23 -34.65
N ALA A 262 -20.49 13.55 -35.36
CA ALA A 262 -20.56 14.29 -36.63
C ALA A 262 -20.83 13.33 -37.83
N PRO A 263 -21.80 13.63 -38.72
CA PRO A 263 -22.11 12.76 -39.85
C PRO A 263 -20.99 12.77 -40.91
N HIS A 264 -20.54 11.56 -41.28
CA HIS A 264 -19.44 11.31 -42.22
C HIS A 264 -19.86 11.56 -43.68
N PRO A 265 -19.13 12.35 -44.50
CA PRO A 265 -19.39 12.43 -45.94
C PRO A 265 -18.81 11.19 -46.67
N ALA A 266 -19.54 10.72 -47.68
CA ALA A 266 -19.29 9.46 -48.40
C ALA A 266 -17.92 9.37 -49.09
N ALA A 267 -17.28 8.20 -48.99
CA ALA A 267 -15.95 7.88 -49.53
C ALA A 267 -15.96 7.63 -51.06
N PRO A 268 -14.84 7.87 -51.79
CA PRO A 268 -14.73 7.60 -53.22
C PRO A 268 -14.44 6.12 -53.52
N VAL A 269 -14.98 5.64 -54.64
CA VAL A 269 -14.92 4.24 -55.12
C VAL A 269 -13.51 3.86 -55.61
N GLU A 270 -12.97 2.76 -55.08
CA GLU A 270 -11.64 2.21 -55.40
C GLU A 270 -11.63 1.45 -56.75
N MET A 271 -10.64 1.75 -57.61
CA MET A 271 -10.47 1.09 -58.91
C MET A 271 -9.80 -0.29 -58.76
N SER A 272 -10.39 -1.32 -59.40
CA SER A 272 -9.86 -2.68 -59.36
C SER A 272 -8.64 -2.89 -60.26
N ARG A 273 -7.70 -3.73 -59.78
CA ARG A 273 -6.41 -4.11 -60.39
C ARG A 273 -6.47 -4.56 -61.86
N ARG A 274 -7.64 -4.98 -62.35
CA ARG A 274 -7.88 -5.33 -63.77
C ARG A 274 -7.87 -4.11 -64.71
N ALA A 275 -8.09 -2.90 -64.21
CA ALA A 275 -8.09 -1.65 -64.97
C ALA A 275 -6.67 -1.16 -65.33
N VAL A 276 -5.63 -1.66 -64.67
CA VAL A 276 -4.25 -1.23 -64.87
C VAL A 276 -3.56 -1.94 -66.06
N PHE A 277 -3.99 -3.16 -66.42
CA PHE A 277 -3.22 -4.02 -67.32
C PHE A 277 -3.67 -4.09 -68.79
N LEU A 278 -4.85 -3.62 -69.17
CA LEU A 278 -5.34 -3.76 -70.56
C LEU A 278 -5.54 -2.44 -71.33
N GLY A 279 -5.27 -1.29 -70.72
CA GLY A 279 -5.48 0.02 -71.34
C GLY A 279 -6.97 0.30 -71.64
N PRO A 280 -7.43 1.55 -71.55
CA PRO A 280 -8.82 1.87 -71.85
C PRO A 280 -9.10 1.58 -73.32
N ARG A 281 -10.09 0.72 -73.60
CA ARG A 281 -10.71 0.63 -74.92
C ARG A 281 -11.36 2.00 -75.22
N ALA A 282 -10.86 2.68 -76.23
CA ALA A 282 -11.60 3.75 -76.88
C ALA A 282 -12.73 3.10 -77.69
N ASP A 283 -13.96 3.57 -77.48
CA ASP A 283 -15.14 3.57 -78.36
C ASP A 283 -16.33 3.97 -77.47
N GLY A 284 -17.18 4.95 -77.75
CA GLY A 284 -17.37 5.82 -78.90
C GLY A 284 -18.47 6.83 -78.52
N ALA A 285 -18.54 7.89 -79.31
CA ALA A 285 -19.28 9.11 -79.07
C ALA A 285 -20.81 9.02 -79.31
N GLN A 286 -21.46 10.18 -79.05
CA GLN A 286 -22.77 10.66 -79.53
C GLN A 286 -23.96 10.31 -78.60
N GLY A 287 -24.85 11.21 -78.19
CA GLY A 287 -25.05 12.63 -78.49
C GLY A 287 -26.45 13.06 -78.02
N ASN A 288 -26.64 14.38 -77.97
CA ASN A 288 -27.92 15.12 -78.12
C ASN A 288 -28.72 15.62 -76.89
N VAL A 289 -28.50 16.92 -76.62
CA VAL A 289 -29.45 18.04 -76.45
C VAL A 289 -30.97 17.76 -76.53
N LEU A 290 -31.76 18.27 -75.56
CA LEU A 290 -32.72 19.41 -75.69
C LEU A 290 -33.92 19.36 -74.70
N ALA A 291 -34.38 20.57 -74.36
CA ALA A 291 -35.40 21.02 -73.42
C ALA A 291 -36.84 20.47 -73.52
N ALA A 292 -37.59 20.79 -72.44
CA ALA A 292 -39.00 21.24 -72.39
C ALA A 292 -40.07 20.30 -71.81
N GLN A 293 -40.70 20.78 -70.72
CA GLN A 293 -42.11 20.54 -70.30
C GLN A 293 -43.10 21.03 -71.41
N PRO A 294 -44.45 20.80 -71.38
CA PRO A 294 -45.35 20.64 -70.21
C PRO A 294 -46.56 19.66 -70.38
N ASP A 295 -47.52 19.80 -69.47
CA ASP A 295 -48.92 19.32 -69.42
C ASP A 295 -49.14 17.86 -69.00
N GLY A 296 -50.09 17.48 -68.14
CA GLY A 296 -51.33 18.13 -67.71
C GLY A 296 -52.53 17.22 -68.02
N ALA A 297 -53.42 17.05 -67.04
CA ALA A 297 -54.69 16.28 -67.05
C ALA A 297 -54.57 14.75 -66.86
N ALA A 298 -55.37 14.10 -66.01
CA ALA A 298 -56.70 14.45 -65.46
C ALA A 298 -56.85 13.99 -64.00
#